data_AF-A0A536WPD9-F1
#
_entry.id   AF-A0A536WPD9-F1
#
_cell.length_a   1.000
_cell.length_b   1.000
_cell.length_c   1.000
_cell.angle_alpha   90.00
_cell.angle_beta   90.00
_cell.angle_gamma   90.00
#
_symmetry.space_group_name_H-M   'P 1'
#
loop_
_entity.id
_entity.type
_entity.pdbx_description
1 polymer ?
#
loop_
_entity_poly.entity_id
_entity_poly.type
_entity_poly.pdbx_seq_one_letter_code
_entity_poly.pdbx_strand_id
1 'polypeptide(L)'
;VGEERVIAFDEPGTTRDPIEVPFERAGRRYTLIDTAGVRRRGRTGTPPEYFSIVKALQAIEAANVAVLLVDAAEGITEQDAHVAGYILERGRAVVLAVNKWDAADKAARERLKSELQWKLGFLGFAEAHFISAKGAKGLGELMRAVDRAHAAAMARLPTPKLTRAMIAAVERQAPPKRGLVRPKLRYAHQGGINPPRIIIHGNALDRVPASYQRYLEGYFRKAFELVGTPLAIEFRTGRNPYAKKKR
;
A
#
# COMPACT_ATOMS: atom_id res chain seq x y z
N VAL A 1 7.14 1.37 -31.36
CA VAL A 1 5.74 0.88 -31.25
C VAL A 1 5.46 0.81 -29.77
N GLY A 2 4.82 1.77 -29.10
CA GLY A 2 3.80 2.74 -29.45
C GLY A 2 3.08 2.95 -28.12
N GLU A 3 3.70 3.69 -27.20
CA GLU A 3 3.08 3.94 -25.89
C GLU A 3 1.85 4.81 -26.11
N GLU A 4 0.70 4.27 -25.72
CA GLU A 4 -0.60 4.91 -25.81
C GLU A 4 -0.55 6.34 -25.26
N ARG A 5 -1.17 7.25 -26.01
CA ARG A 5 -1.11 8.70 -25.82
C ARG A 5 -1.54 9.08 -24.40
N VAL A 6 -0.65 9.75 -23.67
CA VAL A 6 -0.97 10.47 -22.45
C VAL A 6 -1.58 11.82 -22.84
N ILE A 7 -2.83 12.06 -22.47
CA ILE A 7 -3.49 13.36 -22.67
C ILE A 7 -3.53 14.04 -21.31
N ALA A 8 -2.85 15.18 -21.15
CA ALA A 8 -2.88 15.98 -19.93
C ALA A 8 -3.83 17.18 -20.11
N PHE A 9 -4.60 17.52 -19.08
CA PHE A 9 -5.43 18.73 -19.07
C PHE A 9 -4.77 19.79 -18.16
N ASP A 10 -4.55 20.99 -18.69
CA ASP A 10 -4.04 22.13 -17.91
C ASP A 10 -5.20 22.99 -17.39
N GLU A 11 -5.44 22.99 -16.08
CA GLU A 11 -6.28 23.98 -15.41
C GLU A 11 -5.43 24.92 -14.50
N PRO A 12 -5.63 26.25 -14.56
CA PRO A 12 -4.88 27.20 -13.75
C PRO A 12 -5.42 27.27 -12.30
N GLY A 13 -4.78 26.53 -11.38
CA GLY A 13 -5.00 26.62 -9.92
C GLY A 13 -3.85 27.27 -9.14
N THR A 14 -4.22 27.96 -8.05
CA THR A 14 -3.37 28.76 -7.13
C THR A 14 -2.30 27.96 -6.38
N THR A 15 -1.22 28.63 -5.95
CA THR A 15 0.07 28.08 -5.48
C THR A 15 0.11 27.47 -4.06
N ARG A 16 -1.02 27.05 -3.47
CA ARG A 16 -1.05 26.51 -2.10
C ARG A 16 -1.50 25.06 -1.94
N ASP A 17 -2.18 24.49 -2.92
CA ASP A 17 -2.71 23.13 -2.86
C ASP A 17 -1.85 22.14 -3.67
N PRO A 18 -1.93 20.82 -3.39
CA PRO A 18 -1.38 19.80 -4.26
C PRO A 18 -1.91 20.03 -5.68
N ILE A 19 -1.01 20.12 -6.66
CA ILE A 19 -1.43 20.27 -8.06
C ILE A 19 -1.83 18.90 -8.55
N GLU A 20 -3.09 18.80 -8.95
CA GLU A 20 -3.68 17.63 -9.57
C GLU A 20 -3.51 17.75 -11.09
N VAL A 21 -2.81 16.80 -11.70
CA VAL A 21 -2.66 16.73 -13.16
C VAL A 21 -3.46 15.53 -13.66
N PRO A 22 -4.68 15.73 -14.19
CA PRO A 22 -5.44 14.65 -14.77
C PRO A 22 -4.76 14.19 -16.07
N PHE A 23 -4.69 12.88 -16.26
CA PHE A 23 -4.24 12.28 -17.50
C PHE A 23 -4.96 10.98 -17.83
N GLU A 24 -4.94 10.60 -19.11
CA GLU A 24 -5.48 9.33 -19.58
C GLU A 24 -4.37 8.40 -20.11
N ARG A 25 -4.47 7.10 -19.82
CA ARG A 25 -3.62 6.05 -20.41
C ARG A 25 -4.44 4.78 -20.57
N ALA A 26 -4.35 4.10 -21.72
CA ALA A 26 -5.07 2.85 -21.97
C ALA A 26 -6.60 2.93 -21.71
N GLY A 27 -7.24 4.07 -22.00
CA GLY A 27 -8.66 4.30 -21.70
C GLY A 27 -9.00 4.48 -20.22
N ARG A 28 -7.99 4.60 -19.34
CA ARG A 28 -8.15 4.81 -17.90
C ARG A 28 -7.75 6.23 -17.53
N ARG A 29 -8.56 6.87 -16.70
CA ARG A 29 -8.30 8.21 -16.16
C ARG A 29 -7.50 8.10 -14.86
N TYR A 30 -6.50 8.94 -14.74
CA TYR A 30 -5.62 9.07 -13.59
C TYR A 30 -5.55 10.54 -13.20
N THR A 31 -5.25 10.79 -11.93
CA THR A 31 -4.87 12.11 -11.45
C THR A 31 -3.52 11.97 -10.77
N LEU A 32 -2.49 12.61 -11.33
CA LEU A 32 -1.20 12.71 -10.67
C LEU A 32 -1.30 13.77 -9.58
N ILE A 33 -1.18 13.34 -8.33
CA ILE A 33 -1.19 14.20 -7.16
C ILE A 33 0.26 14.36 -6.70
N ASP A 34 0.99 15.30 -7.31
CA ASP A 34 2.26 15.87 -6.86
C ASP A 34 2.90 16.63 -8.04
N THR A 35 3.32 17.88 -7.83
CA THR A 35 4.12 18.61 -8.82
C THR A 35 5.19 19.52 -8.24
N ALA A 36 5.87 19.14 -7.16
CA ALA A 36 7.15 19.82 -6.88
C ALA A 36 8.10 19.79 -8.11
N GLY A 37 7.97 18.79 -9.00
CA GLY A 37 8.75 18.66 -10.24
C GLY A 37 8.11 19.17 -11.54
N VAL A 38 6.80 18.95 -11.79
CA VAL A 38 6.21 19.15 -13.13
C VAL A 38 6.11 20.63 -13.53
N ARG A 39 5.80 21.54 -12.59
CA ARG A 39 5.74 23.00 -12.85
C ARG A 39 7.07 23.75 -12.72
N ARG A 40 8.15 23.12 -12.24
CA ARG A 40 9.42 23.82 -11.92
C ARG A 40 10.36 24.03 -13.12
N ARG A 41 9.98 23.64 -14.34
CA ARG A 41 10.77 23.92 -15.57
C ARG A 41 11.01 25.42 -15.87
N GLY A 42 10.54 26.36 -15.04
CA GLY A 42 10.75 27.80 -15.24
C GLY A 42 10.95 28.68 -13.99
N ARG A 43 11.15 28.14 -12.77
CA ARG A 43 11.43 28.97 -11.58
C ARG A 43 12.61 28.41 -10.78
N THR A 44 13.71 29.16 -10.80
CA THR A 44 14.94 28.92 -10.03
C THR A 44 14.67 29.17 -8.55
N GLY A 45 14.69 28.08 -7.77
CA GLY A 45 14.61 28.12 -6.30
C GLY A 45 14.17 26.76 -5.78
N THR A 46 15.11 25.98 -5.24
CA THR A 46 14.80 24.77 -4.46
C THR A 46 14.20 25.23 -3.13
N PRO A 47 12.91 24.96 -2.83
CA PRO A 47 12.42 25.22 -1.49
C PRO A 47 13.14 24.32 -0.49
N PRO A 48 13.20 24.72 0.79
CA PRO A 48 13.81 23.91 1.84
C PRO A 48 13.25 22.48 1.81
N GLU A 49 14.11 21.47 1.98
CA GLU A 49 13.75 20.05 1.93
C GLU A 49 12.50 19.71 2.77
N TYR A 50 12.35 20.39 3.91
CA TYR A 50 11.17 20.30 4.79
C TYR A 50 9.83 20.55 4.08
N PHE A 51 9.74 21.56 3.21
CA PHE A 51 8.49 21.84 2.47
C PHE A 51 8.18 20.77 1.43
N SER A 52 9.19 20.05 0.94
CA SER A 52 8.99 18.93 0.02
C SER A 52 8.41 17.71 0.75
N ILE A 53 8.82 17.47 1.99
CA ILE A 53 8.28 16.38 2.83
C ILE A 53 6.81 16.63 3.17
N VAL A 54 6.46 17.81 3.69
CA VAL A 54 5.06 18.13 4.06
C VAL A 54 4.11 17.95 2.87
N LYS A 55 4.53 18.37 1.67
CA LYS A 55 3.76 18.18 0.44
C LYS A 55 3.62 16.72 0.04
N ALA A 56 4.68 15.92 0.19
CA ALA A 56 4.61 14.48 -0.06
C ALA A 56 3.62 13.79 0.88
N LEU A 57 3.60 14.17 2.17
CA LEU A 57 2.64 13.62 3.14
C LEU A 57 1.19 13.98 2.78
N GLN A 58 0.92 15.22 2.39
CA GLN A 58 -0.40 15.66 1.91
C GLN A 58 -0.81 14.92 0.62
N ALA A 59 0.12 14.72 -0.31
CA ALA A 59 -0.14 13.96 -1.54
C ALA A 59 -0.51 12.49 -1.23
N ILE A 60 0.17 11.86 -0.26
CA ILE A 60 -0.15 10.50 0.20
C ILE A 60 -1.55 10.45 0.82
N GLU A 61 -1.95 11.46 1.58
CA GLU A 61 -3.30 11.52 2.14
C GLU A 61 -4.38 11.64 1.06
N ALA A 62 -4.12 12.35 -0.04
CA ALA A 62 -5.08 12.50 -1.13
C ALA A 62 -5.09 11.33 -2.13
N ALA A 63 -3.99 10.56 -2.23
CA ALA A 63 -3.84 9.50 -3.22
C ALA A 63 -4.53 8.18 -2.83
N ASN A 64 -4.92 7.40 -3.85
CA ASN A 64 -5.31 5.99 -3.66
C ASN A 64 -4.10 5.05 -3.71
N VAL A 65 -3.15 5.33 -4.61
CA VAL A 65 -1.92 4.57 -4.80
C VAL A 65 -0.74 5.52 -4.75
N ALA A 66 0.24 5.24 -3.89
CA ALA A 66 1.52 5.92 -3.85
C ALA A 66 2.55 5.15 -4.68
N VAL A 67 3.33 5.84 -5.50
CA VAL A 67 4.50 5.28 -6.17
C VAL A 67 5.73 5.75 -5.42
N LEU A 68 6.34 4.85 -4.64
CA LEU A 68 7.57 5.18 -3.90
C LEU A 68 8.77 5.00 -4.83
N LEU A 69 9.34 6.12 -5.27
CA LEU A 69 10.49 6.15 -6.16
C LEU A 69 11.79 6.04 -5.35
N VAL A 70 12.63 5.07 -5.67
CA VAL A 70 13.95 4.85 -5.05
C VAL A 70 15.02 4.89 -6.13
N ASP A 71 16.16 5.52 -5.85
CA ASP A 71 17.29 5.51 -6.77
C ASP A 71 18.13 4.24 -6.62
N ALA A 72 18.34 3.51 -7.72
CA ALA A 72 19.09 2.27 -7.71
C ALA A 72 20.58 2.43 -7.31
N ALA A 73 21.18 3.60 -7.55
CA ALA A 73 22.57 3.85 -7.23
C ALA A 73 22.76 4.29 -5.76
N GLU A 74 21.84 5.11 -5.25
CA GLU A 74 21.92 5.64 -3.89
C GLU A 74 21.42 4.64 -2.83
N GLY A 75 20.54 3.72 -3.20
CA GLY A 75 19.94 2.78 -2.26
C GLY A 75 18.70 3.34 -1.59
N ILE A 76 18.25 2.67 -0.52
CA ILE A 76 17.12 3.12 0.30
C ILE A 76 17.64 4.00 1.43
N THR A 77 17.24 5.26 1.44
CA THR A 77 17.60 6.22 2.49
C THR A 77 16.69 6.08 3.72
N GLU A 78 17.04 6.71 4.83
CA GLU A 78 16.16 6.80 6.00
C GLU A 78 14.86 7.57 5.69
N GLN A 79 14.96 8.58 4.84
CA GLN A 79 13.80 9.36 4.39
C GLN A 79 12.82 8.49 3.58
N ASP A 80 13.33 7.64 2.68
CA ASP A 80 12.49 6.70 1.93
C ASP A 80 11.75 5.74 2.86
N ALA A 81 12.44 5.20 3.86
CA ALA A 81 11.84 4.32 4.86
C ALA A 81 10.79 5.04 5.71
N HIS A 82 11.01 6.31 6.06
CA HIS A 82 10.04 7.13 6.78
C HIS A 82 8.77 7.38 5.95
N VAL A 83 8.93 7.77 4.68
CA VAL A 83 7.81 7.97 3.75
C VAL A 83 7.05 6.66 3.51
N ALA A 84 7.76 5.55 3.34
CA ALA A 84 7.17 4.22 3.23
C ALA A 84 6.32 3.83 4.47
N GLY A 85 6.84 4.11 5.67
CA GLY A 85 6.10 3.90 6.92
C GLY A 85 4.82 4.73 6.98
N TYR A 86 4.89 5.99 6.56
CA TYR A 86 3.74 6.89 6.52
C TYR A 86 2.67 6.45 5.51
N ILE A 87 3.08 5.97 4.33
CA ILE A 87 2.18 5.38 3.33
C ILE A 87 1.38 4.21 3.93
N LEU A 88 2.06 3.32 4.66
CA LEU A 88 1.44 2.18 5.33
C LEU A 88 0.48 2.65 6.45
N GLU A 89 0.88 3.64 7.25
CA GLU A 89 0.04 4.20 8.32
C GLU A 89 -1.26 4.80 7.78
N ARG A 90 -1.18 5.52 6.64
CA ARG A 90 -2.36 6.05 5.93
C ARG A 90 -3.14 4.98 5.18
N GLY A 91 -2.66 3.74 5.15
CA GLY A 91 -3.33 2.61 4.51
C GLY A 91 -3.42 2.73 2.99
N ARG A 92 -2.50 3.48 2.35
CA ARG A 92 -2.51 3.63 0.89
C ARG A 92 -1.89 2.41 0.24
N ALA A 93 -2.39 2.09 -0.95
CA ALA A 93 -1.70 1.15 -1.81
C ALA A 93 -0.34 1.73 -2.22
N VAL A 94 0.65 0.87 -2.43
CA VAL A 94 2.00 1.27 -2.77
C VAL A 94 2.60 0.35 -3.82
N VAL A 95 3.30 0.98 -4.76
CA VAL A 95 4.16 0.32 -5.74
C VAL A 95 5.56 0.91 -5.59
N LEU A 96 6.57 0.07 -5.50
CA LEU A 96 7.96 0.50 -5.42
C LEU A 96 8.52 0.66 -6.84
N ALA A 97 9.03 1.84 -7.16
CA ALA A 97 9.68 2.13 -8.43
C ALA A 97 11.17 2.35 -8.20
N VAL A 98 12.00 1.37 -8.56
CA VAL A 98 13.46 1.47 -8.50
C VAL A 98 13.95 2.09 -9.80
N ASN A 99 14.31 3.37 -9.76
CA ASN A 99 14.71 4.15 -10.93
C ASN A 99 16.21 4.11 -11.18
N LYS A 100 16.64 4.51 -12.39
CA LYS A 100 18.03 4.48 -12.86
C LYS A 100 18.66 3.09 -12.78
N TRP A 101 17.84 2.04 -12.90
CA TRP A 101 18.32 0.66 -12.76
C TRP A 101 19.41 0.30 -13.77
N ASP A 102 19.31 0.84 -14.99
CA ASP A 102 20.28 0.67 -16.07
C ASP A 102 21.66 1.27 -15.75
N ALA A 103 21.70 2.36 -14.98
CA ALA A 103 22.93 3.06 -14.60
C ALA A 103 23.59 2.47 -13.35
N ALA A 104 22.86 1.70 -12.54
CA ALA A 104 23.41 1.06 -11.35
C ALA A 104 24.30 -0.14 -11.71
N ASP A 105 25.48 -0.23 -11.08
CA ASP A 105 26.38 -1.37 -11.22
C ASP A 105 25.85 -2.62 -10.49
N LYS A 106 26.53 -3.76 -10.66
CA LYS A 106 26.12 -5.03 -10.05
C LYS A 106 26.11 -4.96 -8.51
N ALA A 107 27.10 -4.31 -7.91
CA ALA A 107 27.24 -4.22 -6.45
C ALA A 107 26.11 -3.38 -5.84
N ALA A 108 25.78 -2.24 -6.44
CA ALA A 108 24.68 -1.38 -6.05
C ALA A 108 23.34 -2.13 -6.14
N ARG A 109 23.12 -2.87 -7.23
CA ARG A 109 21.90 -3.69 -7.41
C ARG A 109 21.77 -4.79 -6.36
N GLU A 110 22.86 -5.45 -5.98
CA GLU A 110 22.84 -6.49 -4.92
C GLU A 110 22.61 -5.90 -3.53
N ARG A 111 23.26 -4.78 -3.21
CA ARG A 111 23.02 -4.01 -1.99
C ARG A 111 21.55 -3.58 -1.88
N LEU A 112 20.99 -2.99 -2.94
CA LEU A 112 19.60 -2.53 -2.94
C LEU A 112 18.60 -3.68 -2.69
N LYS A 113 18.83 -4.86 -3.28
CA LYS A 113 17.99 -6.03 -3.02
C LYS A 113 17.95 -6.40 -1.54
N SER A 114 19.10 -6.31 -0.88
CA SER A 114 19.19 -6.54 0.57
C SER A 114 18.45 -5.43 1.31
N GLU A 115 18.71 -4.16 0.99
CA GLU A 115 18.05 -3.03 1.63
C GLU A 115 16.52 -3.06 1.49
N LEU A 116 15.98 -3.48 0.34
CA LEU A 116 14.53 -3.66 0.14
C LEU A 116 13.95 -4.64 1.18
N GLN A 117 14.64 -5.73 1.47
CA GLN A 117 14.21 -6.71 2.46
C GLN A 117 14.33 -6.18 3.89
N TRP A 118 15.46 -5.55 4.23
CA TRP A 118 15.76 -5.12 5.60
C TRP A 118 15.03 -3.82 5.98
N LYS A 119 15.05 -2.81 5.11
CA LYS A 119 14.48 -1.49 5.37
C LYS A 119 13.01 -1.38 5.00
N LEU A 120 12.56 -2.07 3.95
CA LEU A 120 11.18 -2.01 3.45
C LEU A 120 10.42 -3.34 3.54
N GLY A 121 10.92 -4.31 4.31
CA GLY A 121 10.27 -5.62 4.48
C GLY A 121 8.85 -5.57 5.04
N PHE A 122 8.50 -4.50 5.77
CA PHE A 122 7.13 -4.25 6.23
C PHE A 122 6.14 -3.97 5.09
N LEU A 123 6.64 -3.59 3.91
CA LEU A 123 5.89 -3.46 2.65
C LEU A 123 5.93 -4.74 1.81
N GLY A 124 6.03 -5.92 2.42
CA GLY A 124 6.08 -7.20 1.68
C GLY A 124 4.87 -7.51 0.78
N PHE A 125 3.84 -6.67 0.78
CA PHE A 125 2.70 -6.72 -0.15
C PHE A 125 2.89 -5.82 -1.39
N ALA A 126 3.88 -4.92 -1.39
CA ALA A 126 4.17 -4.00 -2.48
C ALA A 126 5.05 -4.66 -3.56
N GLU A 127 4.69 -4.46 -4.83
CA GLU A 127 5.50 -4.93 -5.95
C GLU A 127 6.64 -3.94 -6.23
N ALA A 128 7.85 -4.45 -6.49
CA ALA A 128 8.99 -3.64 -6.90
C ALA A 128 9.22 -3.74 -8.41
N HIS A 129 9.27 -2.58 -9.06
CA HIS A 129 9.48 -2.44 -10.49
C HIS A 129 10.76 -1.68 -10.77
N PHE A 130 11.63 -2.27 -11.58
CA PHE A 130 12.91 -1.68 -11.98
C PHE A 130 12.73 -0.91 -13.28
N ILE A 131 12.96 0.39 -13.24
CA ILE A 131 12.69 1.30 -14.35
C ILE A 131 13.91 2.13 -14.72
N SER A 132 13.87 2.65 -15.94
CA SER A 132 14.71 3.76 -16.38
C SER A 132 13.81 4.84 -16.94
N ALA A 133 13.53 5.87 -16.15
CA ALA A 133 12.69 6.98 -16.59
C ALA A 133 13.30 7.70 -17.81
N LYS A 134 14.63 7.92 -17.81
CA LYS A 134 15.35 8.54 -18.93
C LYS A 134 15.31 7.68 -20.18
N GLY A 135 15.40 6.36 -20.02
CA GLY A 135 15.33 5.40 -21.13
C GLY A 135 13.92 4.98 -21.53
N ALA A 136 12.87 5.49 -20.86
CA ALA A 136 11.48 5.04 -21.00
C ALA A 136 11.30 3.51 -20.88
N LYS A 137 12.09 2.85 -20.02
CA LYS A 137 12.04 1.39 -19.81
C LYS A 137 11.29 1.05 -18.53
N GLY A 138 10.41 0.06 -18.59
CA GLY A 138 9.68 -0.47 -17.42
C GLY A 138 8.44 0.35 -16.99
N LEU A 139 8.18 1.51 -17.60
CA LEU A 139 7.05 2.38 -17.22
C LEU A 139 5.69 1.71 -17.47
N GLY A 140 5.55 0.95 -18.56
CA GLY A 140 4.30 0.23 -18.83
C GLY A 140 3.98 -0.85 -17.79
N GLU A 141 4.99 -1.54 -17.27
CA GLU A 141 4.81 -2.52 -16.19
C GLU A 141 4.48 -1.84 -14.87
N LEU A 142 5.16 -0.74 -14.56
CA LEU A 142 4.87 0.09 -13.39
C LEU A 142 3.41 0.55 -13.38
N MET A 143 2.90 1.08 -14.50
CA MET A 143 1.51 1.54 -14.58
C MET A 143 0.51 0.39 -14.44
N ARG A 144 0.79 -0.79 -15.02
CA ARG A 144 -0.03 -1.98 -14.78
C ARG A 144 -0.04 -2.41 -13.31
N ALA A 145 1.07 -2.24 -12.60
CA ALA A 145 1.14 -2.53 -11.18
C ALA A 145 0.33 -1.52 -10.35
N VAL A 146 0.35 -0.23 -10.74
CA VAL A 146 -0.53 0.80 -10.15
C VAL A 146 -2.00 0.42 -10.32
N ASP A 147 -2.40 -0.03 -11.51
CA ASP A 147 -3.77 -0.50 -11.77
C ASP A 147 -4.16 -1.69 -10.89
N ARG A 148 -3.28 -2.68 -10.77
CA ARG A 148 -3.52 -3.86 -9.90
C ARG A 148 -3.61 -3.46 -8.44
N ALA A 149 -2.71 -2.60 -7.97
CA ALA A 149 -2.68 -2.11 -6.60
C ALA A 149 -3.96 -1.33 -6.25
N HIS A 150 -4.42 -0.46 -7.16
CA HIS A 150 -5.70 0.24 -7.02
C HIS A 150 -6.89 -0.73 -6.99
N ALA A 151 -6.95 -1.69 -7.92
CA ALA A 151 -8.02 -2.68 -7.98
C ALA A 151 -8.08 -3.54 -6.72
N ALA A 152 -6.93 -3.97 -6.20
CA ALA A 152 -6.83 -4.70 -4.94
C ALA A 152 -7.28 -3.84 -3.75
N ALA A 153 -6.86 -2.57 -3.70
CA ALA A 153 -7.24 -1.66 -2.62
C ALA A 153 -8.75 -1.38 -2.56
N MET A 154 -9.40 -1.36 -3.73
CA MET A 154 -10.83 -1.10 -3.90
C MET A 154 -11.67 -2.39 -4.01
N ALA A 155 -11.05 -3.56 -3.83
CA ALA A 155 -11.70 -4.84 -4.08
C ALA A 155 -12.93 -5.03 -3.17
N ARG A 156 -14.04 -5.48 -3.77
CA ARG A 156 -15.21 -5.95 -3.02
C ARG A 156 -14.97 -7.40 -2.59
N LEU A 157 -15.04 -7.65 -1.29
CA LEU A 157 -14.76 -8.96 -0.68
C LEU A 157 -16.06 -9.56 -0.11
N PRO A 158 -16.74 -10.47 -0.82
CA PRO A 158 -18.03 -10.99 -0.38
C PRO A 158 -17.93 -11.75 0.95
N THR A 159 -18.83 -11.46 1.89
CA THR A 159 -18.91 -12.10 3.23
C THR A 159 -18.84 -13.63 3.18
N PRO A 160 -19.55 -14.35 2.27
CA PRO A 160 -19.44 -15.81 2.19
C PRO A 160 -18.04 -16.29 1.80
N LYS A 161 -17.37 -15.58 0.88
CA LYS A 161 -15.99 -15.91 0.49
C LYS A 161 -15.00 -15.63 1.63
N LEU A 162 -15.16 -14.49 2.32
CA LEU A 162 -14.34 -14.12 3.47
C LEU A 162 -14.48 -15.14 4.61
N THR A 163 -15.70 -15.53 4.94
CA THR A 163 -15.95 -16.50 6.02
C THR A 163 -15.40 -17.88 5.67
N ARG A 164 -15.53 -18.34 4.42
CA ARG A 164 -14.90 -19.60 3.97
C ARG A 164 -13.37 -19.54 4.03
N ALA A 165 -12.75 -18.47 3.55
CA ALA A 165 -11.31 -18.28 3.62
C ALA A 165 -10.81 -18.26 5.08
N MET A 166 -11.55 -17.61 5.97
CA MET A 166 -11.25 -17.59 7.40
C MET A 166 -11.28 -19.00 8.02
N ILE A 167 -12.31 -19.79 7.72
CA ILE A 167 -12.43 -21.17 8.22
C ILE A 167 -11.25 -22.01 7.72
N ALA A 168 -10.94 -21.94 6.42
CA ALA A 168 -9.81 -22.66 5.84
C ALA A 168 -8.46 -22.23 6.43
N ALA A 169 -8.29 -20.95 6.78
CA ALA A 169 -7.11 -20.47 7.50
C ALA A 169 -7.01 -21.08 8.91
N VAL A 170 -8.11 -21.09 9.67
CA VAL A 170 -8.17 -21.67 11.02
C VAL A 170 -7.92 -23.18 11.00
N GLU A 171 -8.44 -23.90 10.00
CA GLU A 171 -8.18 -25.32 9.81
C GLU A 171 -6.71 -25.61 9.52
N ARG A 172 -6.08 -24.80 8.65
CA ARG A 172 -4.66 -24.91 8.34
C ARG A 172 -3.78 -24.60 9.55
N GLN A 173 -4.11 -23.57 10.31
CA GLN A 173 -3.38 -23.18 11.50
C GLN A 173 -4.36 -22.59 12.50
N ALA A 174 -4.68 -23.33 13.56
CA ALA A 174 -5.60 -22.85 14.57
C ALA A 174 -4.98 -21.71 15.42
N PRO A 175 -5.79 -20.78 15.95
CA PRO A 175 -5.27 -19.75 16.85
C PRO A 175 -4.68 -20.39 18.11
N PRO A 176 -3.53 -19.90 18.59
CA PRO A 176 -2.94 -20.42 19.81
C PRO A 176 -3.89 -20.23 21.00
N LYS A 177 -3.83 -21.16 21.96
CA LYS A 177 -4.55 -21.01 23.23
C LYS A 177 -3.85 -19.93 24.06
N ARG A 178 -4.62 -19.06 24.72
CA ARG A 178 -4.08 -18.10 25.71
C ARG A 178 -4.86 -18.23 27.01
N GLY A 179 -4.21 -18.78 28.03
CA GLY A 179 -4.87 -19.26 29.24
C GLY A 179 -5.78 -20.45 28.95
N LEU A 180 -6.98 -20.46 29.53
CA LEU A 180 -7.92 -21.58 29.44
C LEU A 180 -8.76 -21.62 28.15
N VAL A 181 -8.75 -20.56 27.33
CA VAL A 181 -9.67 -20.42 26.18
C VAL A 181 -8.89 -20.26 24.88
N ARG A 182 -9.32 -20.98 23.84
CA ARG A 182 -8.91 -20.75 22.45
C ARG A 182 -9.86 -19.72 21.81
N PRO A 183 -9.34 -18.65 21.17
CA PRO A 183 -10.16 -17.76 20.36
C PRO A 183 -10.97 -18.53 19.32
N LYS A 184 -12.26 -18.21 19.16
CA LYS A 184 -13.13 -18.84 18.17
C LYS A 184 -13.61 -17.79 17.18
N LEU A 185 -13.07 -17.83 15.97
CA LEU A 185 -13.49 -16.98 14.86
C LEU A 185 -14.74 -17.62 14.21
N ARG A 186 -15.82 -16.85 14.05
CA ARG A 186 -17.15 -17.35 13.64
C ARG A 186 -17.58 -16.85 12.28
N TYR A 187 -17.43 -15.56 12.00
CA TYR A 187 -17.75 -14.99 10.69
C TYR A 187 -16.84 -13.80 10.38
N ALA A 188 -16.65 -13.52 9.08
CA ALA A 188 -15.86 -12.39 8.60
C ALA A 188 -16.62 -11.63 7.52
N HIS A 189 -16.59 -10.30 7.57
CA HIS A 189 -17.18 -9.42 6.55
C HIS A 189 -16.25 -8.25 6.25
N GLN A 190 -16.45 -7.61 5.10
CA GLN A 190 -15.70 -6.41 4.74
C GLN A 190 -16.22 -5.20 5.53
N GLY A 191 -15.30 -4.50 6.20
CA GLY A 191 -15.59 -3.28 6.97
C GLY A 191 -15.12 -1.99 6.30
N GLY A 192 -14.39 -2.08 5.18
CA GLY A 192 -13.88 -0.91 4.47
C GLY A 192 -13.11 -1.27 3.20
N ILE A 193 -12.87 -0.24 2.39
CA ILE A 193 -12.05 -0.25 1.18
C ILE A 193 -11.01 0.87 1.26
N ASN A 194 -9.89 0.72 0.55
CA ASN A 194 -8.79 1.69 0.48
C ASN A 194 -8.24 2.15 1.86
N PRO A 195 -7.67 1.22 2.67
CA PRO A 195 -7.36 -0.18 2.31
C PRO A 195 -8.50 -1.15 2.61
N PRO A 196 -8.48 -2.37 2.03
CA PRO A 196 -9.41 -3.41 2.41
C PRO A 196 -9.32 -3.69 3.91
N ARG A 197 -10.47 -3.64 4.59
CA ARG A 197 -10.59 -3.96 6.01
C ARG A 197 -11.52 -5.14 6.18
N ILE A 198 -11.06 -6.17 6.88
CA ILE A 198 -11.86 -7.35 7.21
C ILE A 198 -12.18 -7.32 8.70
N ILE A 199 -13.45 -7.35 9.03
CA ILE A 199 -13.93 -7.44 10.41
C ILE A 199 -14.28 -8.90 10.70
N ILE A 200 -13.60 -9.47 11.70
CA ILE A 200 -13.78 -10.85 12.16
C ILE A 200 -14.50 -10.86 13.49
N HIS A 201 -15.58 -11.62 13.56
CA HIS A 201 -16.39 -11.78 14.75
C HIS A 201 -16.26 -13.15 15.37
N GLY A 202 -16.42 -13.22 16.69
CA GLY A 202 -16.18 -14.44 17.43
C GLY A 202 -16.08 -14.26 18.93
N ASN A 203 -15.50 -15.25 19.58
CA ASN A 203 -15.35 -15.32 21.03
C ASN A 203 -13.87 -15.25 21.42
N ALA A 204 -13.57 -14.56 22.53
CA ALA A 204 -12.22 -14.40 23.07
C ALA A 204 -11.21 -13.87 22.03
N LEU A 205 -11.65 -12.99 21.13
CA LEU A 205 -10.80 -12.46 20.06
C LEU A 205 -9.75 -11.46 20.57
N ASP A 206 -9.99 -10.86 21.74
CA ASP A 206 -9.02 -10.08 22.52
C ASP A 206 -7.74 -10.88 22.85
N ARG A 207 -7.81 -12.22 22.76
CA ARG A 207 -6.69 -13.12 23.03
C ARG A 207 -5.95 -13.55 21.77
N VAL A 208 -6.34 -13.09 20.58
CA VAL A 208 -5.62 -13.39 19.34
C VAL A 208 -4.29 -12.61 19.33
N PRO A 209 -3.13 -13.28 19.26
CA PRO A 209 -1.85 -12.59 19.20
C PRO A 209 -1.66 -11.85 17.86
N ALA A 210 -0.90 -10.76 17.88
CA ALA A 210 -0.56 -10.00 16.67
C ALA A 210 0.11 -10.86 15.58
N SER A 211 0.89 -11.88 15.96
CA SER A 211 1.48 -12.84 15.02
C SER A 211 0.44 -13.64 14.26
N TYR A 212 -0.66 -14.05 14.93
CA TYR A 212 -1.76 -14.76 14.30
C TYR A 212 -2.61 -13.83 13.44
N GLN A 213 -2.77 -12.57 13.84
CA GLN A 213 -3.38 -11.55 12.98
C GLN A 213 -2.60 -11.36 11.67
N ARG A 214 -1.27 -11.21 11.74
CA ARG A 214 -0.41 -11.12 10.55
C ARG A 214 -0.49 -12.37 9.67
N TYR A 215 -0.61 -13.55 10.27
CA TYR A 215 -0.87 -14.79 9.54
C TYR A 215 -2.18 -14.72 8.75
N LEU A 216 -3.29 -14.31 9.40
CA LEU A 216 -4.58 -14.14 8.73
C LEU A 216 -4.50 -13.09 7.62
N GLU A 217 -3.86 -11.94 7.87
CA GLU A 217 -3.67 -10.90 6.86
C GLU A 217 -2.93 -11.46 5.62
N GLY A 218 -1.84 -12.19 5.83
CA GLY A 218 -1.12 -12.87 4.75
C GLY A 218 -1.96 -13.92 4.02
N TYR A 219 -2.79 -14.67 4.76
CA TYR A 219 -3.68 -15.67 4.18
C TYR A 219 -4.76 -15.02 3.31
N PHE A 220 -5.44 -13.99 3.82
CA PHE A 220 -6.47 -13.26 3.08
C PHE A 220 -5.90 -12.53 1.86
N ARG A 221 -4.72 -11.89 1.97
CA ARG A 221 -4.06 -11.28 0.81
C ARG A 221 -3.85 -12.29 -0.31
N LYS A 222 -3.38 -13.50 0.02
CA LYS A 222 -3.20 -14.59 -0.97
C LYS A 222 -4.53 -15.10 -1.51
N ALA A 223 -5.51 -15.36 -0.65
CA ALA A 223 -6.81 -15.92 -1.04
C ALA A 223 -7.64 -14.99 -1.94
N PHE A 224 -7.39 -13.68 -1.88
CA PHE A 224 -8.08 -12.66 -2.67
C PHE A 224 -7.17 -11.94 -3.66
N GLU A 225 -5.94 -12.44 -3.88
CA GLU A 225 -4.97 -11.89 -4.82
C GLU A 225 -4.72 -10.38 -4.63
N LEU A 226 -4.72 -9.93 -3.37
CA LEU A 226 -4.53 -8.53 -3.02
C LEU A 226 -3.04 -8.18 -3.08
N VAL A 227 -2.66 -7.52 -4.18
CA VAL A 227 -1.30 -7.03 -4.44
C VAL A 227 -1.22 -5.52 -4.27
N GLY A 228 -0.07 -5.01 -3.84
CA GLY A 228 0.18 -3.57 -3.73
C GLY A 228 -0.65 -2.83 -2.67
N THR A 229 -1.48 -3.52 -1.88
CA THR A 229 -2.32 -2.87 -0.86
C THR A 229 -2.13 -3.50 0.53
N PRO A 230 -2.06 -2.69 1.60
CA PRO A 230 -2.13 -3.24 2.94
C PRO A 230 -3.52 -3.84 3.19
N LEU A 231 -3.59 -4.80 4.10
CA LEU A 231 -4.85 -5.42 4.52
C LEU A 231 -4.97 -5.30 6.03
N ALA A 232 -6.05 -4.69 6.50
CA ALA A 232 -6.31 -4.55 7.92
C ALA A 232 -7.31 -5.61 8.40
N ILE A 233 -7.04 -6.22 9.54
CA ILE A 233 -8.00 -7.09 10.25
C ILE A 233 -8.39 -6.44 11.56
N GLU A 234 -9.70 -6.33 11.80
CA GLU A 234 -10.27 -5.87 13.06
C GLU A 234 -11.05 -7.02 13.71
N PHE A 235 -10.79 -7.27 14.99
CA PHE A 235 -11.53 -8.27 15.74
C PHE A 235 -12.66 -7.63 16.54
N ARG A 236 -13.89 -8.14 16.37
CA ARG A 236 -15.06 -7.72 17.14
C ARG A 236 -15.61 -8.87 17.96
N THR A 237 -15.41 -8.80 19.26
CA THR A 237 -16.12 -9.66 20.20
C THR A 237 -17.55 -9.17 20.34
N GLY A 238 -18.53 -10.09 20.27
CA GLY A 238 -19.89 -9.75 20.66
C GLY A 238 -19.88 -9.33 22.13
N ARG A 239 -20.55 -8.21 22.48
CA ARG A 239 -20.80 -7.89 23.89
C ARG A 239 -21.49 -9.09 24.52
N ASN A 240 -20.90 -9.67 25.55
CA ASN A 240 -21.57 -10.69 26.34
C ASN A 240 -22.73 -9.99 27.09
N PRO A 241 -24.01 -10.25 26.75
CA PRO A 241 -25.15 -9.60 27.40
C PRO A 241 -25.22 -9.90 28.91
N TYR A 242 -24.53 -10.95 29.36
CA TYR A 242 -24.52 -11.45 30.73
C TYR A 242 -23.25 -11.09 31.51
N ALA A 243 -22.34 -10.29 30.93
CA ALA A 243 -21.21 -9.75 31.69
C ALA A 243 -21.75 -8.72 32.68
N LYS A 244 -22.03 -9.17 33.93
CA LYS A 244 -22.51 -8.34 35.03
C LYS A 244 -21.72 -7.03 35.07
N LYS A 245 -22.42 -5.89 35.00
CA LYS A 245 -21.86 -4.59 35.43
C LYS A 245 -21.36 -4.81 36.85
N LYS A 246 -20.03 -4.71 37.06
CA LYS A 246 -19.49 -4.62 38.42
C LYS A 246 -20.17 -3.41 39.06
N ARG A 247 -20.90 -3.64 40.16
CA ARG A 247 -21.38 -2.60 41.06
C ARG A 247 -20.18 -1.97 41.77
#